data_AF-A0AA96TPT5-F1
#
_entry.id   AF-A0AA96TPT5-F1
#
_cell.length_a   1.000
_cell.length_b   1.000
_cell.length_c   1.000
_cell.angle_alpha   90.00
_cell.angle_beta   90.00
_cell.angle_gamma   90.00
#
_symmetry.space_group_name_H-M   'P 1'
#
loop_
_entity.id
_entity.type
_entity.pdbx_description
1 polymer ?
#
loop_
_entity_poly.entity_id
_entity_poly.type
_entity_poly.pdbx_seq_one_letter_code
_entity_poly.pdbx_strand_id
1 'polypeptide(L)'
;MARSAHEAIDGEPREYALDTLIARKKPGVSIRQIERDAGLPAGSLAHHLKTAQRGAIPRITTMQRFADAIGADFTEVSKAFAADSFVAPDSSSVITKDEREILDLYRQLSEVHKGLVRVQLEAAVEYAAQLRPVPIGVKRS
;
A
#
# COMPACT_ATOMS: atom_id res chain seq x y z
N MET A 1 -4.94 22.08 -24.85
CA MET A 1 -5.70 21.58 -23.68
C MET A 1 -5.67 20.07 -23.69
N ALA A 2 -4.74 19.44 -22.97
CA ALA A 2 -4.61 17.99 -22.93
C ALA A 2 -5.43 17.44 -21.75
N ARG A 3 -6.51 16.72 -22.07
CA ARG A 3 -7.15 15.77 -21.16
C ARG A 3 -6.29 14.50 -21.21
N SER A 4 -5.62 14.14 -20.11
CA SER A 4 -5.00 12.83 -19.97
C SER A 4 -5.87 11.99 -19.04
N ALA A 5 -6.28 10.86 -19.60
CA ALA A 5 -7.23 9.89 -19.06
C ALA A 5 -6.80 9.39 -17.68
N HIS A 6 -7.71 9.54 -16.71
CA HIS A 6 -7.80 8.66 -15.56
C HIS A 6 -8.40 7.34 -16.03
N GLU A 7 -7.58 6.41 -16.48
CA GLU A 7 -7.98 5.00 -16.48
C GLU A 7 -7.94 4.50 -15.04
N ALA A 8 -9.09 4.64 -14.39
CA ALA A 8 -9.43 3.86 -13.22
C ALA A 8 -9.59 2.40 -13.67
N ILE A 9 -8.60 1.57 -13.35
CA ILE A 9 -8.74 0.12 -13.38
C ILE A 9 -9.24 -0.26 -11.98
N ASP A 10 -10.53 -0.60 -11.90
CA ASP A 10 -11.25 -1.16 -10.75
C ASP A 10 -11.12 -0.46 -9.38
N GLY A 11 -11.69 0.74 -9.30
CA GLY A 11 -12.85 1.01 -8.43
C GLY A 11 -12.77 0.97 -6.90
N GLU A 12 -11.73 0.42 -6.26
CA GLU A 12 -11.58 0.51 -4.79
C GLU A 12 -10.46 1.48 -4.41
N PRO A 13 -10.72 2.50 -3.56
CA PRO A 13 -9.69 3.44 -3.15
C PRO A 13 -8.61 2.68 -2.35
N ARG A 14 -7.38 2.65 -2.89
CA ARG A 14 -6.21 2.08 -2.21
C ARG A 14 -6.05 2.76 -0.85
N GLU A 15 -6.30 2.01 0.23
CA GLU A 15 -6.18 2.53 1.59
C GLU A 15 -4.70 2.44 2.02
N TYR A 16 -3.98 3.56 1.94
CA TYR A 16 -2.61 3.66 2.43
C TYR A 16 -2.60 3.68 3.96
N ALA A 17 -1.65 2.97 4.56
CA ALA A 17 -1.49 2.89 6.01
C ALA A 17 -1.21 4.26 6.62
N LEU A 18 -0.47 5.12 5.91
CA LEU A 18 -0.22 6.49 6.36
C LEU A 18 -1.49 7.35 6.32
N ASP A 19 -2.35 7.17 5.34
CA ASP A 19 -3.62 7.92 5.25
C ASP A 19 -4.57 7.50 6.37
N THR A 20 -4.62 6.21 6.65
CA THR A 20 -5.36 5.64 7.80
C THR A 20 -4.84 6.20 9.13
N LEU A 21 -3.50 6.27 9.29
CA LEU A 21 -2.89 6.83 10.49
C LEU A 21 -3.22 8.31 10.66
N ILE A 22 -3.15 9.10 9.59
CA ILE A 22 -3.50 10.53 9.62
C ILE A 22 -4.97 10.70 9.99
N ALA A 23 -5.88 9.96 9.34
CA ALA A 23 -7.32 10.03 9.62
C ALA A 23 -7.64 9.67 11.08
N ARG A 24 -6.93 8.68 11.65
CA ARG A 24 -7.08 8.28 13.06
C ARG A 24 -6.58 9.36 14.03
N LYS A 25 -5.43 9.98 13.74
CA LYS A 25 -4.80 10.96 14.65
C LYS A 25 -5.38 12.37 14.52
N LYS A 26 -5.86 12.73 13.33
CA LYS A 26 -6.38 14.06 12.97
C LYS A 26 -7.69 13.93 12.18
N PRO A 27 -8.76 13.40 12.78
CA PRO A 27 -10.02 13.12 12.08
C PRO A 27 -10.65 14.39 11.53
N GLY A 28 -11.00 14.38 10.24
CA GLY A 28 -11.65 15.52 9.56
C GLY A 28 -10.74 16.73 9.31
N VAL A 29 -9.45 16.66 9.67
CA VAL A 29 -8.50 17.76 9.48
C VAL A 29 -7.77 17.58 8.16
N SER A 30 -7.80 18.59 7.30
CA SER A 30 -7.07 18.56 6.03
C SER A 30 -5.55 18.63 6.26
N ILE A 31 -4.76 18.02 5.38
CA ILE A 31 -3.28 18.08 5.44
C ILE A 31 -2.76 19.52 5.46
N ARG A 32 -3.39 20.42 4.70
CA ARG A 32 -3.02 21.85 4.70
C ARG A 32 -3.23 22.51 6.07
N GLN A 33 -4.28 22.10 6.78
CA GLN A 33 -4.53 22.60 8.14
C GLN A 33 -3.51 22.00 9.12
N ILE A 34 -3.20 20.71 9.00
CA ILE A 34 -2.15 20.05 9.81
C ILE A 34 -0.80 20.76 9.63
N GLU A 35 -0.41 21.04 8.39
CA GLU A 35 0.83 21.78 8.09
C GLU A 35 0.83 23.17 8.74
N ARG A 36 -0.30 23.88 8.68
CA ARG A 36 -0.45 25.20 9.30
C ARG A 36 -0.33 25.14 10.82
N ASP A 37 -1.03 24.20 11.45
CA ASP A 37 -1.04 24.04 12.91
C ASP A 37 0.34 23.64 13.45
N ALA A 38 1.11 22.91 12.65
CA ALA A 38 2.48 22.50 12.96
C ALA A 38 3.54 23.56 12.57
N GLY A 39 3.13 24.73 12.04
CA GLY A 39 4.06 25.78 11.59
C GLY A 39 4.94 25.36 10.39
N LEU A 40 4.49 24.39 9.60
CA LEU A 40 5.22 23.86 8.45
C LEU A 40 4.89 24.64 7.16
N PRO A 41 5.86 24.80 6.24
CA PRO A 41 5.59 25.31 4.91
C PRO A 41 4.56 24.46 4.15
N ALA A 42 3.72 25.10 3.34
CA ALA A 42 2.72 24.42 2.53
C ALA A 42 3.36 23.35 1.63
N GLY A 43 2.83 22.14 1.67
CA GLY A 43 3.32 21.00 0.89
C GLY A 43 4.43 20.18 1.55
N SER A 44 4.91 20.56 2.74
CA SER A 44 5.94 19.81 3.47
C SER A 44 5.55 18.38 3.78
N LEU A 45 4.26 18.12 4.00
CA LEU A 45 3.68 16.79 4.20
C LEU A 45 2.94 16.34 2.93
N ALA A 46 2.15 17.24 2.34
CA ALA A 46 1.30 16.89 1.19
C ALA A 46 2.07 16.37 -0.03
N HIS A 47 3.33 16.79 -0.21
CA HIS A 47 4.19 16.28 -1.27
C HIS A 47 4.40 14.76 -1.17
N HIS A 48 4.63 14.24 0.04
CA HIS A 48 4.89 12.82 0.30
C HIS A 48 3.63 11.95 0.25
N LEU A 49 2.45 12.57 0.26
CA LEU A 49 1.18 11.86 0.19
C LEU A 49 0.72 11.63 -1.26
N LYS A 50 1.37 12.24 -2.25
CA LYS A 50 1.07 12.06 -3.67
C LYS A 50 1.39 10.63 -4.11
N THR A 51 0.56 10.04 -4.96
CA THR A 51 0.74 8.67 -5.49
C THR A 51 2.14 8.43 -6.06
N ALA A 52 2.70 9.40 -6.79
CA ALA A 52 4.04 9.30 -7.38
C ALA A 52 5.19 9.29 -6.35
N GLN A 53 4.91 9.57 -5.08
CA GLN A 53 5.87 9.54 -3.96
C GLN A 53 5.55 8.40 -2.98
N ARG A 54 4.43 7.69 -3.15
CA ARG A 54 4.10 6.47 -2.40
C ARG A 54 5.01 5.34 -2.87
N GLY A 55 5.31 4.40 -1.98
CA GLY A 55 6.29 3.34 -2.25
C GLY A 55 7.73 3.72 -1.84
N ALA A 56 8.09 5.01 -1.86
CA ALA A 56 9.40 5.46 -1.42
C ALA A 56 9.43 5.67 0.10
N ILE A 57 10.44 5.10 0.76
CA ILE A 57 10.72 5.38 2.18
C ILE A 57 11.36 6.77 2.27
N PRO A 58 10.70 7.78 2.87
CA PRO A 58 11.27 9.11 2.98
C PRO A 58 12.40 9.14 4.02
N ARG A 59 13.13 10.26 4.08
CA ARG A 59 14.18 10.46 5.08
C ARG A 59 13.60 10.45 6.49
N ILE A 60 14.42 10.07 7.47
CA ILE A 60 14.06 10.06 8.91
C ILE A 60 13.50 11.41 9.36
N THR A 61 14.10 12.52 8.92
CA THR A 61 13.64 13.87 9.25
C THR A 61 12.23 14.17 8.73
N THR A 62 11.84 13.60 7.58
CA THR A 62 10.47 13.70 7.08
C THR A 62 9.52 12.87 7.93
N MET A 63 9.90 11.64 8.30
CA MET A 63 9.08 10.81 9.19
C MET A 63 8.85 11.47 10.55
N GLN A 64 9.89 12.11 11.11
CA GLN A 64 9.77 12.86 12.36
C GLN A 64 8.82 14.06 12.20
N ARG A 65 8.90 14.82 11.11
CA ARG A 65 7.95 15.91 10.84
C ARG A 65 6.51 15.41 10.77
N PHE A 66 6.27 14.26 10.16
CA PHE A 66 4.95 13.64 10.15
C PHE A 66 4.50 13.31 11.58
N ALA A 67 5.35 12.65 12.37
CA ALA A 67 5.07 12.28 13.76
C ALA A 67 4.70 13.51 14.61
N ASP A 68 5.50 14.57 14.53
CA ASP A 68 5.28 15.80 15.28
C ASP A 68 3.99 16.51 14.83
N ALA A 69 3.75 16.62 13.52
CA ALA A 69 2.60 17.34 12.99
C ALA A 69 1.26 16.64 13.28
N ILE A 70 1.24 15.30 13.26
CA ILE A 70 0.02 14.54 13.52
C ILE A 70 -0.13 14.09 14.98
N GLY A 71 0.90 14.26 15.81
CA GLY A 71 0.90 13.79 17.20
C GLY A 71 0.94 12.27 17.32
N ALA A 72 1.75 11.61 16.48
CA ALA A 72 1.97 10.17 16.51
C ALA A 72 3.38 9.83 17.02
N ASP A 73 3.58 8.59 17.47
CA ASP A 73 4.92 8.08 17.73
C ASP A 73 5.69 7.94 16.40
N PHE A 74 6.98 8.24 16.40
CA PHE A 74 7.86 8.02 15.25
C PHE A 74 7.76 6.58 14.73
N THR A 75 7.65 5.61 15.64
CA THR A 75 7.51 4.19 15.34
C THR A 75 6.20 3.89 14.60
N GLU A 76 5.09 4.54 14.95
CA GLU A 76 3.81 4.40 14.23
C GLU A 76 3.94 4.94 12.80
N VAL A 77 4.56 6.10 12.64
CA VAL A 77 4.78 6.74 11.32
C VAL A 77 5.74 5.92 10.46
N SER A 78 6.85 5.44 11.05
CA SER A 78 7.82 4.59 10.36
C SER A 78 7.18 3.29 9.88
N LYS A 79 6.36 2.64 10.71
CA LYS A 79 5.60 1.43 10.32
C LYS A 79 4.59 1.72 9.21
N ALA A 80 3.93 2.88 9.24
CA ALA A 80 3.00 3.28 8.19
C ALA A 80 3.71 3.52 6.85
N PHE A 81 4.83 4.24 6.85
CA PHE A 81 5.65 4.41 5.64
C PHE A 81 6.23 3.09 5.13
N ALA A 82 6.68 2.21 6.03
CA ALA A 82 7.16 0.88 5.65
C ALA A 82 6.04 0.05 5.01
N ALA A 83 4.84 0.04 5.60
CA ALA A 83 3.67 -0.64 5.03
C ALA A 83 3.30 -0.09 3.65
N ASP A 84 3.33 1.24 3.48
CA ASP A 84 3.12 1.88 2.18
C ASP A 84 4.27 1.62 1.18
N SER A 85 5.48 1.32 1.65
CA SER A 85 6.65 1.03 0.79
C SER A 85 6.61 -0.35 0.14
N PHE A 86 5.95 -1.31 0.79
CA PHE A 86 5.68 -2.63 0.21
C PHE A 86 4.60 -2.57 -0.89
N VAL A 87 3.89 -1.44 -1.00
CA VAL A 87 3.06 -1.11 -2.15
C VAL A 87 3.98 -0.52 -3.21
N ALA A 88 4.79 -1.36 -3.85
CA ALA A 88 5.79 -0.89 -4.81
C ALA A 88 5.11 -0.14 -5.99
N PRO A 89 5.73 0.93 -6.52
CA PRO A 89 5.19 1.67 -7.66
C PRO A 89 5.11 0.81 -8.94
N ASP A 90 5.86 -0.31 -8.97
CA ASP A 90 5.98 -1.23 -10.11
C ASP A 90 5.26 -2.56 -9.85
N SER A 91 4.80 -2.81 -8.62
CA SER A 91 3.85 -3.89 -8.35
C SER A 91 2.44 -3.32 -8.56
N SER A 92 1.91 -3.52 -9.75
CA SER A 92 0.53 -3.18 -10.09
C SER A 92 -0.51 -3.82 -9.17
N SER A 93 -0.16 -4.82 -8.36
CA SER A 93 -1.08 -5.40 -7.39
C SER A 93 -1.15 -4.54 -6.12
N VAL A 94 -2.19 -3.71 -6.09
CA VAL A 94 -2.96 -3.52 -4.85
C VAL A 94 -3.12 -4.91 -4.24
N ILE A 95 -2.76 -5.09 -2.97
CA ILE A 95 -3.17 -6.28 -2.24
C ILE A 95 -4.69 -6.29 -2.30
N THR A 96 -5.23 -7.16 -3.15
CA THR A 96 -6.65 -7.39 -3.34
C THR A 96 -7.26 -7.83 -2.01
N LYS A 97 -8.58 -7.70 -1.89
CA LYS A 97 -9.31 -8.17 -0.70
C LYS A 97 -8.96 -9.62 -0.38
N ASP A 98 -8.89 -10.47 -1.39
CA ASP A 98 -8.54 -11.89 -1.27
C ASP A 98 -7.12 -12.09 -0.71
N GLU A 99 -6.13 -11.36 -1.24
CA GLU A 99 -4.75 -11.42 -0.74
C GLU A 99 -4.65 -10.95 0.72
N ARG A 100 -5.46 -9.97 1.11
CA ARG A 100 -5.54 -9.50 2.50
C ARG A 100 -6.16 -10.53 3.42
N GLU A 101 -7.25 -11.17 3.01
CA GLU A 101 -7.90 -12.24 3.79
C GLU A 101 -6.94 -13.42 4.00
N ILE A 102 -6.19 -13.83 2.97
CA ILE A 102 -5.17 -14.87 3.08
C ILE A 102 -4.08 -14.48 4.09
N LEU A 103 -3.63 -13.23 4.04
CA LEU A 103 -2.59 -12.72 4.94
C LEU A 103 -3.06 -12.71 6.41
N ASP A 104 -4.30 -12.30 6.65
CA ASP A 104 -4.88 -12.24 7.99
C ASP A 104 -5.14 -13.65 8.57
N LEU A 105 -5.53 -14.61 7.74
CA LEU A 105 -5.61 -16.02 8.13
C LEU A 105 -4.22 -16.59 8.44
N TYR A 106 -3.22 -16.31 7.60
CA TYR A 106 -1.85 -16.80 7.77
C TYR A 106 -1.21 -16.28 9.07
N ARG A 107 -1.51 -15.04 9.47
CA ARG A 107 -1.02 -14.45 10.73
C ARG A 107 -1.55 -15.14 11.98
N GLN A 108 -2.72 -15.76 11.91
CA GLN A 108 -3.35 -16.46 13.05
C GLN A 108 -2.77 -17.87 13.26
N LEU A 109 -1.99 -18.40 12.31
CA LEU A 109 -1.41 -19.73 12.41
C LEU A 109 -0.19 -19.76 13.35
N SER A 110 0.00 -20.90 14.03
CA SER A 110 1.27 -21.21 14.71
C SER A 110 2.39 -21.45 13.69
N GLU A 111 3.66 -21.31 14.09
CA GLU A 111 4.82 -21.48 13.19
C GLU A 111 4.87 -22.84 12.47
N VAL A 112 4.47 -23.94 13.12
CA VAL A 112 4.39 -25.26 12.49
C VAL A 112 3.40 -25.28 11.31
N HIS A 113 2.22 -24.68 11.52
CA HIS A 113 1.16 -24.59 10.51
C HIS A 113 1.50 -23.60 9.39
N LYS A 114 2.23 -22.52 9.69
CA LYS A 114 2.77 -21.61 8.66
C LYS A 114 3.71 -22.34 7.70
N GLY A 115 4.57 -23.21 8.23
CA GLY A 115 5.43 -24.07 7.44
C GLY A 115 4.64 -24.95 6.47
N LEU A 116 3.58 -25.61 6.96
CA LEU A 116 2.71 -26.43 6.12
C LEU A 116 1.99 -25.62 5.02
N VAL A 117 1.42 -24.46 5.37
CA VAL A 117 0.73 -23.60 4.40
C VAL A 117 1.68 -23.08 3.33
N ARG A 118 2.92 -22.75 3.68
CA ARG A 118 3.95 -22.37 2.70
C ARG A 118 4.17 -23.47 1.67
N VAL A 119 4.39 -24.72 2.12
CA VAL A 119 4.60 -25.86 1.21
C VAL A 119 3.41 -26.06 0.28
N GLN A 120 2.18 -25.91 0.78
CA GLN A 120 0.97 -26.05 -0.03
C GLN A 120 0.83 -24.93 -1.07
N LEU A 121 1.14 -23.68 -0.70
CA LEU A 121 1.13 -22.55 -1.63
C LEU A 121 2.21 -22.70 -2.72
N GLU A 122 3.42 -23.13 -2.34
CA GLU A 122 4.51 -23.40 -3.30
C GLU A 122 4.11 -24.50 -4.30
N ALA A 123 3.52 -25.60 -3.83
CA ALA A 123 3.02 -26.66 -4.70
C ALA A 123 1.90 -26.18 -5.64
N ALA A 124 0.99 -25.32 -5.15
CA ALA A 124 -0.07 -24.75 -5.98
C ALA A 124 0.48 -23.82 -7.08
N VAL A 125 1.48 -23.00 -6.76
CA VAL A 125 2.16 -22.15 -7.74
C VAL A 125 2.91 -22.98 -8.78
N GLU A 126 3.63 -24.01 -8.34
CA GLU A 126 4.34 -24.92 -9.25
C GLU A 126 3.37 -25.65 -10.19
N TYR A 127 2.25 -26.16 -9.66
CA TYR A 127 1.21 -26.80 -10.46
C TYR A 127 0.59 -25.83 -11.47
N ALA A 128 0.29 -24.59 -11.06
CA ALA A 128 -0.23 -23.56 -11.95
C ALA A 128 0.76 -23.21 -13.08
N ALA A 129 2.07 -23.22 -12.80
CA ALA A 129 3.11 -22.97 -13.81
C ALA A 129 3.25 -24.13 -14.82
N GLN A 130 2.96 -25.36 -14.40
CA GLN A 130 2.98 -26.55 -15.27
C GLN A 130 1.76 -26.60 -16.22
N LEU A 131 0.65 -25.97 -15.84
CA LEU A 131 -0.53 -25.76 -16.68
C LEU A 131 -0.25 -24.62 -17.69
N ARG A 132 0.54 -24.87 -18.74
CA ARG A 132 0.66 -23.90 -19.85
C ARG A 132 -0.73 -23.55 -20.40
N PRO A 133 -1.02 -22.27 -20.71
CA PRO A 133 -2.22 -21.95 -21.46
C PRO A 133 -2.15 -22.63 -22.83
N VAL A 134 -3.14 -23.46 -23.14
CA VAL A 134 -3.35 -23.96 -24.50
C VAL A 134 -3.60 -22.73 -25.38
N PRO A 135 -2.80 -22.48 -26.44
CA PRO A 135 -3.12 -21.41 -27.36
C PRO A 135 -4.48 -21.73 -27.99
N ILE A 136 -5.50 -20.93 -27.65
CA ILE A 136 -6.78 -20.96 -28.34
C ILE A 136 -6.48 -20.55 -29.77
N GLY A 137 -6.37 -21.56 -30.64
CA GLY A 137 -6.22 -21.36 -32.07
C GLY A 137 -7.43 -20.60 -32.59
N VAL A 138 -7.28 -19.28 -32.76
CA VAL A 138 -8.23 -18.47 -33.51
C VAL A 138 -8.14 -18.93 -34.97
N LYS A 139 -9.03 -19.85 -35.36
CA LYS A 139 -9.33 -20.07 -36.78
C LYS A 139 -9.94 -18.77 -37.30
N ARG A 140 -9.16 -18.02 -38.07
CA ARG A 140 -9.71 -17.05 -39.01
C ARG A 140 -10.38 -17.85 -40.13
N SER A 141 -11.68 -17.68 -40.27
CA SER A 141 -12.49 -18.06 -41.42
C SER A 141 -13.23 -16.81 -41.85
#